data_AF-B6JWE9-F1
#
_entry.id   AF-B6JWE9-F1
#
_cell.length_a   1.000
_cell.length_b   1.000
_cell.length_c   1.000
_cell.angle_alpha   90.00
_cell.angle_beta   90.00
_cell.angle_gamma   90.00
#
_symmetry.space_group_name_H-M   'P 1'
#
loop_
_entity.id
_entity.type
_entity.pdbx_description
1 polymer ?
#
loop_
_entity_poly.entity_id
_entity_poly.type
_entity_poly.pdbx_seq_one_letter_code
_entity_poly.pdbx_strand_id
1 'polypeptide(L)'
;MISFHLTVSSVFVFLLVIVSVLVWRRFRMHRPQYTPLQTGFAADIEHGMTSSTFDLHRNLVEGDPREGLDDAAVTKIRGIMKQKQVSFDQARVEYIKEIMRGNNIDASGMPLDAKAVTRL
;
A
#
# COMPACT_ATOMS: atom_id res chain seq x y z
N MET A 1 55.30 25.78 -25.96
CA MET A 1 54.60 24.46 -25.96
C MET A 1 54.18 24.05 -24.54
N ILE A 2 55.07 24.08 -23.54
CA ILE A 2 54.78 23.69 -22.14
C ILE A 2 53.62 24.49 -21.50
N SER A 3 53.58 25.80 -21.72
CA SER A 3 52.54 26.70 -21.15
C SER A 3 51.13 26.38 -21.66
N PHE A 4 51.00 25.85 -22.88
CA PHE A 4 49.72 25.45 -23.47
C PHE A 4 49.19 24.15 -22.85
N HIS A 5 50.08 23.19 -22.55
CA HIS A 5 49.68 21.95 -21.87
C HIS A 5 49.26 22.20 -20.42
N LEU A 6 49.91 23.16 -19.74
CA LEU A 6 49.55 23.56 -18.37
C LEU A 6 48.16 24.22 -18.30
N THR A 7 47.81 25.08 -19.26
CA THR A 7 46.49 25.72 -19.29
C THR A 7 45.38 24.72 -19.63
N VAL A 8 45.60 23.83 -20.60
CA VAL A 8 44.64 22.78 -20.96
C VAL A 8 44.41 21.81 -19.80
N SER A 9 45.48 21.41 -19.11
CA SER A 9 45.39 20.55 -17.91
C SER A 9 44.62 21.24 -16.78
N SER A 10 44.88 22.53 -16.53
CA SER A 10 44.16 23.29 -15.50
C SER A 10 42.67 23.43 -15.80
N VAL A 11 42.29 23.66 -17.07
CA VAL A 11 40.87 23.75 -17.47
C VAL A 11 40.18 22.40 -17.32
N PHE A 12 40.86 21.31 -17.69
CA PHE A 12 40.33 19.95 -17.56
C PHE A 12 40.05 19.59 -16.11
N VAL A 13 40.99 19.88 -15.20
CA VAL A 13 40.79 19.66 -13.75
C VAL A 13 39.62 20.49 -13.22
N PHE A 14 39.48 21.74 -13.65
CA PHE A 14 38.38 22.60 -13.21
C PHE A 14 37.02 22.06 -13.68
N LEU A 15 36.93 21.58 -14.92
CA LEU A 15 35.72 20.92 -15.44
C LEU A 15 35.39 19.64 -14.68
N LEU A 16 36.39 18.81 -14.35
CA LEU A 16 36.19 17.61 -13.53
C LEU A 16 35.65 17.95 -12.13
N VAL A 17 36.16 19.02 -11.51
CA VAL A 17 35.66 19.49 -10.21
C VAL A 17 34.21 19.96 -10.31
N ILE A 18 33.86 20.76 -11.32
CA ILE A 18 32.48 21.22 -11.54
C ILE A 18 31.53 20.04 -11.75
N VAL A 19 31.90 19.08 -12.62
CA VAL A 19 31.10 17.88 -12.88
C VAL A 19 30.93 17.06 -11.60
N SER A 20 32.01 16.88 -10.82
CA SER A 20 31.93 16.13 -9.56
C SER A 20 30.96 16.79 -8.57
N VAL A 21 30.98 18.12 -8.45
CA VAL A 21 30.07 18.88 -7.57
C VAL A 21 28.62 18.77 -8.06
N LEU A 22 28.38 18.87 -9.36
CA LEU A 22 27.03 18.75 -9.93
C LEU A 22 26.46 17.34 -9.75
N VAL A 23 27.28 16.30 -9.96
CA VAL A 23 26.90 14.91 -9.70
C VAL A 23 26.63 14.70 -8.22
N TRP A 24 27.47 15.21 -7.32
CA TRP A 24 27.29 15.07 -5.86
C TRP A 24 26.01 15.77 -5.37
N ARG A 25 25.69 16.94 -5.93
CA ARG A 25 24.40 17.63 -5.66
C ARG A 25 23.19 16.81 -6.12
N ARG A 26 23.30 16.11 -7.26
CA ARG A 26 22.25 15.20 -7.73
C ARG A 26 22.19 13.88 -6.96
N PHE A 27 23.32 13.42 -6.42
CA PHE A 27 23.43 12.18 -5.63
C PHE A 27 23.19 12.35 -4.13
N ARG A 28 22.97 13.58 -3.63
CA ARG A 28 22.42 13.84 -2.29
C ARG A 28 20.94 13.44 -2.28
N MET A 29 20.73 12.15 -2.52
CA MET A 29 19.45 11.49 -2.55
C MET A 29 18.80 11.64 -1.18
N HIS A 30 17.50 11.95 -1.22
CA HIS A 30 16.64 11.96 -0.06
C HIS A 30 16.76 10.58 0.57
N ARG A 31 17.33 10.49 1.78
CA ARG A 31 17.18 9.29 2.58
C ARG A 31 15.68 9.16 2.82
N PRO A 32 15.00 8.11 2.32
CA PRO A 32 13.60 7.91 2.66
C PRO A 32 13.56 7.80 4.18
N GLN A 33 12.92 8.76 4.83
CA GLN A 33 12.62 8.61 6.25
C GLN A 33 11.67 7.43 6.34
N TYR A 34 12.09 6.40 7.06
CA TYR A 34 11.20 5.32 7.42
C TYR A 34 10.19 5.89 8.41
N THR A 35 8.99 6.18 7.92
CA THR A 35 7.83 6.37 8.78
C THR A 35 7.35 4.97 9.16
N PRO A 36 7.34 4.60 10.45
CA PRO A 36 6.72 3.34 10.87
C PRO A 36 5.29 3.31 10.34
N LEU A 37 4.92 2.18 9.73
CA LEU A 37 3.55 1.96 9.31
C LEU A 37 2.69 2.06 10.57
N GLN A 38 1.76 3.00 10.60
CA GLN A 38 0.68 2.92 11.56
C GLN A 38 -0.03 1.59 11.26
N THR A 39 -0.13 0.72 12.27
CA THR A 39 -0.78 -0.59 12.20
C THR A 39 -1.93 -0.60 13.21
N GLY A 40 -2.84 -1.58 13.08
CA GLY A 40 -3.99 -1.69 13.96
C GLY A 40 -5.17 -0.80 13.58
N PHE A 41 -6.18 -0.81 14.47
CA PHE A 41 -7.46 -0.16 14.24
C PHE A 41 -7.36 1.34 13.91
N ALA A 42 -6.38 2.06 14.46
CA ALA A 42 -6.16 3.47 14.16
C ALA A 42 -5.81 3.69 12.67
N ALA A 43 -4.91 2.87 12.13
CA ALA A 43 -4.50 2.95 10.74
C ALA A 43 -5.63 2.53 9.78
N ASP A 44 -6.40 1.51 10.16
CA ASP A 44 -7.57 1.07 9.40
C ASP A 44 -8.61 2.20 9.30
N ILE A 45 -8.88 2.91 10.40
CA ILE A 45 -9.76 4.08 10.42
C ILE A 45 -9.22 5.21 9.52
N GLU A 46 -7.92 5.55 9.65
CA GLU A 46 -7.28 6.57 8.78
C GLU A 46 -7.36 6.21 7.29
N HIS A 47 -7.39 4.92 6.97
CA HIS A 47 -7.54 4.41 5.62
C HIS A 47 -8.99 4.26 5.15
N GLY A 48 -9.97 4.65 5.96
CA GLY A 48 -11.38 4.60 5.61
C GLY A 48 -11.98 3.19 5.65
N MET A 49 -11.42 2.29 6.46
CA MET A 49 -11.92 0.91 6.66
C MET A 49 -13.04 0.82 7.72
N THR A 50 -13.73 1.93 7.96
CA THR A 50 -14.83 2.03 8.92
C THR A 50 -16.06 2.61 8.23
N SER A 51 -17.25 2.15 8.62
CA SER A 51 -18.54 2.61 8.12
C SER A 51 -19.59 2.60 9.23
N SER A 52 -20.80 3.09 8.94
CA SER A 52 -21.90 3.06 9.90
C SER A 52 -22.33 1.65 10.30
N THR A 53 -22.08 0.65 9.44
CA THR A 53 -22.40 -0.76 9.71
C THR A 53 -21.18 -1.56 10.19
N PHE A 54 -20.01 -0.92 10.25
CA PHE A 54 -18.76 -1.54 10.65
C PHE A 54 -17.85 -0.49 11.30
N ASP A 55 -18.07 -0.28 12.59
CA ASP A 55 -17.42 0.78 13.35
C ASP A 55 -16.17 0.25 14.09
N LEU A 56 -14.99 0.72 13.66
CA LEU A 56 -13.71 0.40 14.29
C LEU A 56 -13.34 1.34 15.44
N HIS A 57 -14.03 2.48 15.60
CA HIS A 57 -13.70 3.44 16.65
C HIS A 57 -13.89 2.84 18.05
N ARG A 58 -14.85 1.92 18.21
CA ARG A 58 -15.07 1.21 19.48
C ARG A 58 -13.87 0.36 19.87
N ASN A 59 -13.29 -0.39 18.94
CA ASN A 59 -12.10 -1.20 19.20
C ASN A 59 -10.93 -0.32 19.67
N LEU A 60 -10.76 0.85 19.03
CA LEU A 60 -9.72 1.80 19.41
C LEU A 60 -9.94 2.39 20.81
N VAL A 61 -11.18 2.80 21.14
CA VAL A 61 -11.52 3.39 22.44
C VAL A 61 -11.45 2.37 23.57
N GLU A 62 -11.87 1.13 23.31
CA GLU A 62 -11.86 0.03 24.29
C GLU A 62 -10.45 -0.56 24.49
N GLY A 63 -9.45 -0.11 23.73
CA GLY A 63 -8.07 -0.59 23.83
C GLY A 63 -7.96 -2.07 23.44
N ASP A 64 -8.68 -2.48 22.40
CA ASP A 64 -8.70 -3.85 21.91
C ASP A 64 -7.28 -4.33 21.56
N PRO A 65 -6.78 -5.44 22.14
CA PRO A 65 -5.41 -5.90 21.96
C PRO A 65 -5.15 -6.56 20.61
N ARG A 66 -6.16 -6.73 19.76
CA ARG A 66 -6.00 -7.31 18.41
C ARG A 66 -5.19 -6.39 17.51
N GLU A 67 -4.47 -6.98 16.56
CA GLU A 67 -3.61 -6.27 15.59
C GLU A 67 -4.37 -5.48 14.51
N GLY A 68 -5.70 -5.42 14.57
CA GLY A 68 -6.55 -4.75 13.58
C GLY A 68 -7.18 -5.70 12.58
N LEU A 69 -7.42 -5.22 11.36
CA LEU A 69 -7.93 -6.01 10.25
C LEU A 69 -6.82 -6.81 9.55
N ASP A 70 -7.19 -7.86 8.82
CA ASP A 70 -6.25 -8.65 8.01
C ASP A 70 -5.66 -7.81 6.87
N ASP A 71 -4.34 -7.65 6.85
CA ASP A 71 -3.60 -6.82 5.89
C ASP A 71 -3.85 -7.22 4.43
N ALA A 72 -3.99 -8.51 4.16
CA ALA A 72 -4.23 -9.02 2.81
C ALA A 72 -5.62 -8.62 2.31
N ALA A 73 -6.64 -8.81 3.14
CA ALA A 73 -8.01 -8.36 2.87
C ALA A 73 -8.09 -6.83 2.73
N VAL A 74 -7.49 -6.07 3.66
CA VAL A 74 -7.41 -4.60 3.62
C VAL A 74 -6.81 -4.13 2.31
N THR A 75 -5.69 -4.70 1.90
CA THR A 75 -5.02 -4.34 0.64
C THR A 75 -5.93 -4.56 -0.58
N LYS A 76 -6.64 -5.69 -0.63
CA LYS A 76 -7.59 -6.01 -1.71
C LYS A 76 -8.78 -5.05 -1.72
N ILE A 77 -9.39 -4.80 -0.57
CA ILE A 77 -10.53 -3.89 -0.43
C ILE A 77 -10.14 -2.48 -0.85
N ARG A 78 -8.96 -1.97 -0.45
CA ARG A 78 -8.45 -0.66 -0.92
C ARG A 78 -8.30 -0.61 -2.43
N GLY A 79 -7.81 -1.71 -3.02
CA GLY A 79 -7.71 -1.85 -4.47
C GLY A 79 -9.07 -1.69 -5.15
N ILE A 80 -10.09 -2.40 -4.64
CA ILE A 80 -11.47 -2.33 -5.16
C ILE A 80 -12.05 -0.92 -5.00
N MET A 81 -11.87 -0.28 -3.82
CA MET A 81 -12.30 1.10 -3.59
C MET A 81 -11.69 2.06 -4.61
N LYS A 82 -10.37 1.99 -4.82
CA LYS A 82 -9.65 2.87 -5.76
C LYS A 82 -10.05 2.60 -7.21
N GLN A 83 -10.18 1.34 -7.60
CA GLN A 83 -10.47 0.97 -8.98
C GLN A 83 -11.92 1.26 -9.37
N LYS A 84 -12.87 0.94 -8.49
CA LYS A 84 -14.31 1.06 -8.77
C LYS A 84 -14.93 2.36 -8.24
N GLN A 85 -14.19 3.17 -7.48
CA GLN A 85 -14.67 4.41 -6.85
C GLN A 85 -15.93 4.17 -5.99
N VAL A 86 -15.88 3.10 -5.18
CA VAL A 86 -16.99 2.65 -4.33
C VAL A 86 -16.67 2.83 -2.85
N SER A 87 -17.71 2.82 -2.01
CA SER A 87 -17.54 2.88 -0.55
C SER A 87 -16.88 1.63 0.02
N PHE A 88 -16.38 1.72 1.26
CA PHE A 88 -15.81 0.57 1.98
C PHE A 88 -16.77 -0.62 2.04
N ASP A 89 -18.04 -0.39 2.39
CA ASP A 89 -19.04 -1.47 2.48
C ASP A 89 -19.26 -2.16 1.12
N GLN A 90 -19.35 -1.38 0.05
CA GLN A 90 -19.48 -1.91 -1.31
C GLN A 90 -18.24 -2.71 -1.72
N ALA A 91 -17.05 -2.19 -1.44
CA ALA A 91 -15.80 -2.87 -1.74
C ALA A 91 -15.65 -4.18 -0.94
N ARG A 92 -16.06 -4.20 0.33
CA ARG A 92 -16.07 -5.41 1.16
C ARG A 92 -17.01 -6.47 0.61
N VAL A 93 -18.22 -6.09 0.17
CA VAL A 93 -19.17 -7.03 -0.46
C VAL A 93 -18.58 -7.65 -1.73
N GLU A 94 -17.95 -6.84 -2.58
CA GLU A 94 -17.30 -7.32 -3.81
C GLU A 94 -16.13 -8.26 -3.52
N TYR A 95 -15.30 -7.93 -2.51
CA TYR A 95 -14.21 -8.79 -2.06
C TYR A 95 -14.72 -10.15 -1.57
N ILE A 96 -15.78 -10.17 -0.74
CA ILE A 96 -16.37 -11.41 -0.24
C ILE A 96 -16.94 -12.25 -1.38
N LYS A 97 -17.63 -11.65 -2.37
CA LYS A 97 -18.10 -12.37 -3.55
C LYS A 97 -16.95 -13.00 -4.34
N GLU A 98 -15.82 -12.33 -4.46
CA GLU A 98 -14.62 -12.88 -5.12
C GLU A 98 -14.09 -14.11 -4.37
N ILE A 99 -13.99 -14.02 -3.04
CA ILE A 99 -13.58 -15.14 -2.18
C ILE A 99 -14.56 -16.31 -2.28
N MET A 100 -15.87 -16.06 -2.23
CA MET A 100 -16.91 -17.09 -2.37
C MET A 100 -16.77 -17.81 -3.72
N ARG A 101 -16.67 -17.06 -4.81
CA ARG A 101 -16.48 -17.61 -6.16
C ARG A 101 -15.20 -18.44 -6.26
N GLY A 102 -14.11 -17.97 -5.66
CA GLY A 102 -12.83 -18.70 -5.60
C GLY A 102 -12.91 -20.02 -4.83
N ASN A 103 -13.88 -20.15 -3.92
CA ASN A 103 -14.11 -21.33 -3.09
C ASN A 103 -15.30 -22.19 -3.55
N ASN A 104 -15.77 -22.03 -4.80
CA ASN A 104 -16.94 -22.73 -5.34
C ASN A 104 -18.21 -22.52 -4.48
N ILE A 105 -18.43 -21.31 -4.01
CA ILE A 105 -19.64 -20.90 -3.30
C ILE A 105 -20.40 -19.92 -4.19
N ASP A 106 -21.70 -20.14 -4.33
CA ASP A 106 -22.58 -19.28 -5.11
C ASP A 106 -22.95 -17.97 -4.39
N ALA A 107 -23.64 -17.06 -5.07
CA ALA A 107 -24.05 -15.78 -4.49
C ALA A 107 -25.09 -15.90 -3.35
N SER A 108 -25.75 -17.05 -3.21
CA SER A 108 -26.67 -17.34 -2.11
C SER A 108 -25.95 -17.85 -0.86
N GLY A 109 -24.65 -18.17 -0.96
CA GLY A 109 -23.86 -18.79 0.11
C GLY A 109 -23.86 -20.32 0.06
N MET A 110 -24.47 -20.92 -0.96
CA MET A 110 -24.51 -22.38 -1.10
C MET A 110 -23.27 -22.90 -1.85
N PRO A 111 -22.74 -24.07 -1.46
CA PRO A 111 -21.66 -24.71 -2.20
C PRO A 111 -22.15 -25.12 -3.60
N LEU A 112 -21.30 -24.93 -4.60
CA LEU A 112 -21.51 -25.38 -5.98
C LEU A 112 -21.12 -26.86 -6.18
N ASP A 113 -20.63 -27.54 -5.14
CA ASP A 113 -20.32 -28.96 -5.18
C ASP A 113 -21.61 -29.80 -5.27
N ALA A 114 -21.73 -30.58 -6.35
CA ALA A 114 -22.87 -31.47 -6.58
C ALA A 114 -23.04 -32.54 -5.49
N LYS A 115 -22.00 -32.83 -4.72
CA LYS A 115 -22.04 -33.78 -3.60
C LYS A 115 -22.41 -33.14 -2.27
N ALA A 116 -22.55 -31.81 -2.21
CA ALA A 116 -22.92 -31.13 -0.98
C ALA A 116 -24.36 -31.51 -0.58
N VAL A 117 -24.51 -32.02 0.65
CA VAL A 117 -25.82 -32.26 1.24
C VAL A 117 -26.37 -30.93 1.75
N THR A 118 -27.35 -30.38 1.05
CA THR A 118 -27.92 -29.04 1.33
C THR A 118 -29.25 -29.08 2.09
N ARG A 119 -29.81 -30.28 2.27
CA ARG A 119 -31.05 -30.54 3.03
C ARG A 119 -30.98 -31.93 3.65
N LEU A 120 -31.57 -32.06 4.84
CA LEU A 120 -31.70 -33.31 5.60
C LEU A 120 -33.09 -33.92 5.38
#